data_AF-A0A8J6ER35-F1
#
_entry.id   AF-A0A8J6ER35-F1
#
_cell.length_a   1.000
_cell.length_b   1.000
_cell.length_c   1.000
_cell.angle_alpha   90.00
_cell.angle_beta   90.00
_cell.angle_gamma   90.00
#
_symmetry.space_group_name_H-M   'P 1'
#
loop_
_entity.id
_entity.type
_entity.pdbx_description
1 polymer ?
#
loop_
_entity_poly.entity_id
_entity_poly.type
_entity_poly.pdbx_seq_one_letter_code
_entity_poly.pdbx_strand_id
1 'polypeptide(L)'
;MEREEEPVEFSKILVSKLLQMHLEEDKTKVSGPAVLLLAELLKVFVHEAAARAARQALTEDVSVVDIEHVEKILPQLLLDF
;
A
#
# COMPACT_ATOMS: atom_id res chain seq x y z
N MET A 1 -14.82 -25.88 -4.99
CA MET A 1 -15.50 -24.83 -4.21
C MET A 1 -14.51 -23.69 -4.11
N GLU A 2 -14.53 -22.81 -5.09
CA GLU A 2 -13.76 -21.56 -5.06
C GLU A 2 -14.32 -20.76 -3.87
N ARG A 3 -13.47 -20.45 -2.89
CA ARG A 3 -13.86 -19.48 -1.86
C ARG A 3 -14.00 -18.17 -2.62
N GLU A 4 -15.15 -17.51 -2.51
CA GLU A 4 -15.23 -16.09 -2.83
C GLU A 4 -14.15 -15.41 -1.99
N GLU A 5 -13.08 -14.94 -2.63
CA GLU A 5 -12.04 -14.19 -1.94
C GLU A 5 -12.68 -12.87 -1.52
N GLU A 6 -12.94 -12.73 -0.22
CA GLU A 6 -13.30 -11.43 0.34
C GLU A 6 -12.23 -10.41 -0.05
N PRO A 7 -12.62 -9.20 -0.46
CA PRO A 7 -11.66 -8.17 -0.85
C PRO A 7 -10.71 -7.90 0.32
N VAL A 8 -9.41 -8.11 0.08
CA VAL A 8 -8.37 -7.80 1.07
C VAL A 8 -8.31 -6.29 1.24
N GLU A 9 -8.67 -5.81 2.43
CA GLU A 9 -8.76 -4.38 2.76
C GLU A 9 -8.06 -4.04 4.07
N PHE A 10 -7.53 -2.82 4.15
CA PHE A 10 -7.03 -2.28 5.40
C PHE A 10 -8.20 -1.91 6.31
N SER A 11 -8.22 -2.45 7.53
CA SER A 11 -9.25 -2.10 8.51
C SER A 11 -9.24 -0.59 8.80
N LYS A 12 -10.43 0.01 8.78
CA LYS A 12 -10.64 1.41 9.17
C LYS A 12 -9.98 1.77 10.50
N ILE A 13 -9.99 0.86 11.47
CA ILE A 13 -9.39 1.09 12.81
C ILE A 13 -7.87 1.20 12.69
N LEU A 14 -7.24 0.36 11.88
CA LEU A 14 -5.80 0.39 11.64
C LEU A 14 -5.40 1.72 10.97
N VAL A 15 -6.07 2.08 9.88
CA VAL A 15 -5.78 3.32 9.15
C VAL A 15 -5.99 4.55 10.04
N SER A 16 -7.05 4.57 10.86
CA SER A 16 -7.28 5.65 11.83
C SER A 16 -6.12 5.79 12.82
N LYS A 17 -5.62 4.68 13.36
CA LYS A 17 -4.48 4.68 14.30
C LYS A 17 -3.19 5.12 13.62
N LEU A 18 -2.93 4.66 12.40
CA LEU A 18 -1.75 5.07 11.62
C LEU A 18 -1.71 6.59 11.42
N LEU A 19 -2.85 7.18 11.07
CA LEU A 19 -2.97 8.63 10.90
C LEU A 19 -2.73 9.36 12.23
N GLN A 20 -3.39 8.93 13.31
CA GLN A 20 -3.22 9.55 14.64
C GLN A 20 -1.79 9.53 15.17
N MET A 21 -0.97 8.55 14.78
CA MET A 21 0.45 8.50 15.19
C MET A 21 1.33 9.58 14.54
N HIS A 22 0.91 10.16 13.41
CA HIS A 22 1.74 11.05 12.60
C HIS A 22 1.15 12.45 12.41
N LEU A 23 -0.06 12.71 12.92
CA LEU A 23 -0.66 14.05 12.90
C LEU A 23 0.00 14.92 13.98
N GLU A 24 0.53 16.07 13.59
CA GLU A 24 1.25 16.99 14.49
C GLU A 24 0.34 17.60 15.57
N GLU A 25 -0.93 17.82 15.24
CA GLU A 25 -1.92 18.36 16.17
C GLU A 25 -2.86 17.26 16.68
N ASP A 26 -2.81 16.97 17.99
CA ASP A 26 -3.65 15.97 18.68
C ASP A 26 -5.18 16.17 18.48
N LYS A 27 -5.60 17.38 18.10
CA LYS A 27 -7.01 17.72 17.86
C LYS A 27 -7.46 17.46 16.42
N THR A 28 -6.54 17.14 15.52
CA THR A 28 -6.86 16.88 14.12
C THR A 28 -7.73 15.63 14.02
N LYS A 29 -8.88 15.78 13.35
CA LYS A 29 -9.83 14.69 13.13
C LYS A 29 -9.95 14.41 11.65
N VAL A 30 -9.89 13.13 11.30
CA VAL A 30 -10.11 12.65 9.94
C VAL A 30 -11.53 12.08 9.85
N SER A 31 -12.29 12.50 8.84
CA SER A 31 -13.67 12.05 8.68
C SER A 31 -13.72 10.55 8.34
N GLY A 32 -14.81 9.87 8.71
CA GLY A 32 -15.00 8.45 8.42
C GLY A 32 -14.80 8.10 6.93
N PRO A 33 -15.40 8.85 5.98
CA PRO A 33 -15.18 8.65 4.55
C PRO A 33 -13.73 8.88 4.11
N ALA A 34 -13.04 9.89 4.68
CA ALA A 34 -11.63 10.12 4.36
C ALA A 34 -10.74 8.96 4.83
N VAL A 35 -11.03 8.35 5.99
CA VAL A 35 -10.31 7.15 6.44
C VAL A 35 -10.51 5.98 5.48
N LEU A 36 -11.73 5.79 4.95
CA LEU A 36 -11.98 4.73 3.96
C LEU A 36 -11.25 4.99 2.65
N LEU A 37 -11.22 6.24 2.19
CA LEU A 37 -10.46 6.62 0.99
C LEU A 37 -8.96 6.39 1.19
N LEU A 38 -8.42 6.70 2.38
CA LEU A 38 -7.03 6.44 2.71
C LEU A 38 -6.72 4.94 2.83
N ALA A 39 -7.69 4.12 3.27
CA ALA A 39 -7.55 2.67 3.25
C ALA A 39 -7.39 2.13 1.81
N GLU A 40 -8.20 2.62 0.88
CA GLU A 40 -8.05 2.30 -0.54
C GLU A 40 -6.75 2.84 -1.14
N LEU A 41 -6.33 4.05 -0.77
CA LEU A 41 -5.05 4.60 -1.22
C LEU A 41 -3.87 3.72 -0.76
N LEU A 42 -3.86 3.30 0.50
CA LEU A 42 -2.83 2.38 1.03
C LEU A 42 -2.85 1.03 0.31
N LYS A 43 -4.04 0.52 -0.02
CA LYS A 43 -4.20 -0.71 -0.81
C LYS A 43 -3.56 -0.54 -2.19
N VAL A 44 -3.86 0.54 -2.90
CA VAL A 44 -3.28 0.84 -4.21
C VAL A 44 -1.77 0.98 -4.11
N PHE A 45 -1.25 1.70 -3.11
CA PHE A 45 0.19 1.85 -2.89
C PHE A 45 0.92 0.51 -2.77
N VAL A 46 0.39 -0.41 -1.94
CA VAL A 46 0.99 -1.75 -1.74
C VAL A 46 0.88 -2.61 -3.00
N HIS A 47 -0.25 -2.56 -3.72
CA HIS A 47 -0.42 -3.31 -4.97
C HIS A 47 0.51 -2.78 -6.07
N GLU A 48 0.69 -1.46 -6.19
CA GLU A 48 1.64 -0.86 -7.12
C GLU A 48 3.07 -1.27 -6.80
N ALA A 49 3.47 -1.23 -5.52
CA ALA A 49 4.79 -1.69 -5.09
C ALA A 49 5.03 -3.16 -5.49
N ALA A 50 4.07 -4.05 -5.17
CA ALA A 50 4.18 -5.47 -5.48
C ALA A 50 4.21 -5.73 -7.00
N ALA A 51 3.33 -5.10 -7.77
CA ALA A 51 3.25 -5.29 -9.22
C ALA A 51 4.48 -4.73 -9.94
N ARG A 52 5.06 -3.61 -9.48
CA ARG A 52 6.31 -3.07 -10.04
C ARG A 52 7.51 -3.94 -9.69
N ALA A 53 7.62 -4.40 -8.44
CA ALA A 53 8.70 -5.30 -8.02
C ALA A 53 8.65 -6.65 -8.76
N ALA A 54 7.45 -7.21 -8.98
CA ALA A 54 7.26 -8.41 -9.79
C ALA A 54 7.67 -8.20 -11.26
N ARG A 55 7.31 -7.06 -11.86
CA ARG A 55 7.74 -6.69 -13.21
C ARG A 55 9.27 -6.51 -13.30
N GLN A 56 9.88 -5.96 -12.26
CA GLN A 56 11.33 -5.79 -12.19
C GLN A 56 12.04 -7.16 -12.11
N ALA A 57 11.58 -8.08 -11.26
CA ALA A 57 12.10 -9.44 -11.18
C ALA A 57 11.97 -10.19 -12.52
N LEU A 58 10.82 -10.08 -13.18
CA LEU A 58 10.60 -10.69 -14.50
C LEU A 58 11.56 -10.12 -15.57
N THR A 59 11.86 -8.82 -15.50
CA THR A 59 12.81 -8.17 -16.42
C THR A 59 14.25 -8.70 -16.23
N GLU A 60 14.55 -9.21 -15.04
CA GLU A 60 15.83 -9.80 -14.66
C GLU A 60 15.83 -11.34 -14.79
N ASP A 61 14.78 -11.93 -15.37
CA ASP A 61 14.57 -13.38 -15.52
C ASP A 61 14.55 -14.14 -14.17
N VAL A 62 14.09 -13.46 -13.11
CA VAL A 62 13.93 -14.00 -11.77
C VAL A 62 12.45 -14.22 -11.47
N SER A 63 12.10 -15.42 -11.00
CA SER A 63 10.71 -15.82 -10.71
C SER A 63 10.20 -15.44 -9.32
N VAL A 64 11.09 -15.00 -8.42
CA VAL A 64 10.79 -14.60 -7.04
C VAL A 64 11.29 -13.19 -6.80
N VAL A 65 10.41 -12.34 -6.26
CA VAL A 65 10.78 -10.97 -5.90
C VAL A 65 11.68 -11.00 -4.66
N ASP A 66 12.93 -10.58 -4.85
CA ASP A 66 13.87 -10.23 -3.78
C ASP A 66 13.90 -8.71 -3.50
N ILE A 67 14.51 -8.30 -2.37
CA ILE A 67 14.60 -6.92 -1.89
C ILE A 67 15.20 -5.95 -2.92
N GLU A 68 16.19 -6.40 -3.68
CA GLU A 68 16.88 -5.60 -4.70
C GLU A 68 15.91 -5.10 -5.79
N HIS A 69 14.88 -5.88 -6.12
CA HIS A 69 13.86 -5.46 -7.10
C HIS A 69 12.96 -4.36 -6.55
N VAL A 70 12.67 -4.40 -5.24
CA VAL A 70 11.91 -3.35 -4.54
C VAL A 70 12.73 -2.06 -4.50
N GLU A 71 14.02 -2.16 -4.16
CA GLU A 71 14.93 -1.02 -4.12
C GLU A 71 15.05 -0.31 -5.47
N LYS A 72 15.05 -1.07 -6.58
CA LYS A 72 15.09 -0.54 -7.95
C LYS A 72 13.84 0.26 -8.31
N ILE A 73 12.65 -0.18 -7.89
CA ILE A 73 11.38 0.50 -8.22
C ILE A 73 11.00 1.61 -7.23
N LEU A 74 11.59 1.61 -6.03
CA LEU A 74 11.22 2.48 -4.93
C LEU A 74 11.32 3.98 -5.28
N PRO A 75 12.36 4.49 -5.96
CA PRO A 75 12.45 5.91 -6.28
C PRO A 75 11.25 6.42 -7.09
N GLN A 76 10.85 5.69 -8.13
CA GLN A 76 9.70 6.11 -8.95
C GLN A 76 8.38 5.88 -8.23
N LEU A 77 8.25 4.79 -7.46
CA LEU A 77 7.06 4.55 -6.63
C LEU A 77 6.80 5.72 -5.67
N LEU A 78 7.84 6.25 -5.02
CA LEU A 78 7.73 7.38 -4.09
C LEU A 78 7.53 8.74 -4.78
N LEU A 79 7.79 8.86 -6.09
CA LEU A 79 7.51 10.07 -6.85
C LEU A 79 6.07 10.11 -7.39
N ASP A 80 5.45 8.94 -7.56
CA ASP A 80 4.08 8.82 -8.06
C ASP A 80 3.03 9.09 -6.97
N PHE A 81 3.42 9.13 -5.69
CA PHE A 81 2.57 9.33 -4.51
C PHE A 81 3.07 10.52 -3.68
#